data_AF-A0A0M2PD09-F1
#
_entry.id   AF-A0A0M2PD09-F1
#
_cell.length_a   1.000
_cell.length_b   1.000
_cell.length_c   1.000
_cell.angle_alpha   90.00
_cell.angle_beta   90.00
_cell.angle_gamma   90.00
#
_symmetry.space_group_name_H-M   'P 1'
#
loop_
_entity.id
_entity.type
_entity.pdbx_description
1 polymer ?
#
loop_
_entity_poly.entity_id
_entity_poly.type
_entity_poly.pdbx_seq_one_letter_code
_entity_poly.pdbx_strand_id
1 'polypeptide(L)' 'MNQNENSTEEFDEAALKLEYKDNKGNLHTEYVIGYFEKGYSGDATVNIKSIDANGKLEIEIKENTSLY' A
#
# COMPACT_ATOMS: atom_id res chain seq x y z
N MET A 1 -3.34 -22.51 33.61
CA MET A 1 -3.35 -21.74 32.34
C MET A 1 -2.98 -20.32 32.71
N ASN A 2 -1.75 -19.90 32.36
CA ASN A 2 -1.26 -18.56 32.72
C ASN A 2 -1.88 -17.53 31.78
N GLN A 3 -2.60 -16.56 32.34
CA GLN A 3 -3.15 -15.40 31.64
C GLN A 3 -2.04 -14.38 31.35
N ASN A 4 -1.08 -14.71 30.48
CA ASN A 4 0.00 -13.77 30.16
C ASN A 4 0.52 -13.88 28.71
N GLU A 5 -0.39 -14.05 27.76
CA GLU A 5 -0.11 -13.87 26.33
C GLU A 5 -1.21 -13.01 25.71
N ASN A 6 -1.43 -11.81 26.25
CA ASN A 6 -2.14 -10.81 25.47
C ASN A 6 -1.21 -10.43 24.32
N SER A 7 -1.58 -10.75 23.09
CA SER A 7 -0.90 -10.25 21.89
C SER A 7 -0.78 -8.72 22.00
N THR A 8 0.45 -8.23 22.00
CA THR A 8 0.80 -6.80 21.95
C THR A 8 0.92 -6.31 20.51
N GLU A 9 0.40 -7.06 19.53
CA GLU A 9 0.82 -6.89 18.15
C GLU A 9 0.21 -5.63 17.52
N GLU A 10 1.10 -4.67 17.22
CA GLU A 10 0.84 -3.45 16.43
C GLU A 10 0.46 -3.75 14.96
N PHE A 11 0.46 -5.04 14.58
CA PHE A 11 0.24 -5.55 13.24
C PHE A 11 -0.78 -6.69 13.25
N ASP A 12 -1.71 -6.69 12.29
CA ASP A 12 -2.59 -7.85 12.04
C ASP A 12 -2.38 -8.38 10.62
N GLU A 13 -2.56 -9.70 10.44
CA GLU A 13 -2.76 -10.25 9.11
C GLU A 13 -4.06 -9.68 8.52
N ALA A 14 -3.94 -8.95 7.43
CA ALA A 14 -5.07 -8.32 6.77
C ALA A 14 -4.89 -8.35 5.24
N ALA A 15 -5.92 -7.88 4.54
CA ALA A 15 -5.86 -7.64 3.12
C ALA A 15 -6.00 -6.14 2.86
N LEU A 16 -5.02 -5.56 2.18
CA LEU A 16 -5.08 -4.19 1.67
C LEU A 16 -5.74 -4.22 0.28
N LYS A 17 -6.89 -3.56 0.15
CA LYS A 17 -7.53 -3.32 -1.14
C LYS A 17 -6.83 -2.15 -1.84
N LEU A 18 -6.17 -2.41 -2.96
CA LEU A 18 -5.56 -1.38 -3.81
C LEU A 18 -6.49 -1.10 -4.98
N GLU A 19 -6.92 0.15 -5.12
CA GLU A 19 -7.70 0.63 -6.26
C GLU A 19 -6.90 1.68 -7.02
N TYR A 20 -6.64 1.44 -8.31
CA TYR A 20 -5.91 2.38 -9.14
C TYR A 20 -6.45 2.41 -10.56
N LYS A 21 -6.22 3.54 -11.24
CA LYS A 21 -6.60 3.76 -12.64
C LYS A 21 -5.35 3.70 -13.50
N ASP A 22 -5.34 2.85 -14.52
CA ASP A 22 -4.21 2.76 -15.45
C ASP A 22 -4.16 3.96 -16.42
N ASN A 23 -3.11 4.01 -17.24
CA ASN A 23 -2.92 5.07 -18.24
C ASN A 23 -3.94 5.05 -19.39
N LYS A 24 -4.74 3.99 -19.53
CA LYS A 24 -5.87 3.89 -20.47
C LYS A 24 -7.20 4.25 -19.80
N GLY A 25 -7.17 4.52 -18.50
CA GLY A 25 -8.31 4.88 -17.71
C GLY A 25 -9.12 3.71 -17.17
N ASN A 26 -8.62 2.47 -17.24
CA ASN A 26 -9.30 1.32 -16.66
C ASN A 26 -9.07 1.29 -15.15
N LEU A 27 -10.12 0.99 -14.39
CA LEU A 27 -10.05 0.79 -12.96
C LEU A 27 -9.61 -0.66 -12.69
N HIS A 28 -8.61 -0.81 -11.84
CA HIS A 28 -8.11 -2.10 -11.35
C HIS A 28 -8.34 -2.19 -9.85
N THR A 29 -8.60 -3.40 -9.36
CA THR A 29 -8.73 -3.70 -7.94
C THR A 29 -7.89 -4.93 -7.62
N GLU A 30 -6.92 -4.76 -6.74
CA GLU A 30 -6.02 -5.81 -6.28
C GLU A 30 -6.13 -5.96 -4.77
N TYR A 31 -5.87 -7.16 -4.26
CA TYR A 31 -5.80 -7.43 -2.83
C TYR A 31 -4.40 -7.90 -2.46
N VAL A 32 -3.72 -7.13 -1.63
CA VAL A 32 -2.41 -7.50 -1.08
C VAL A 32 -2.63 -8.07 0.31
N ILE A 33 -2.28 -9.34 0.51
CA ILE A 33 -2.42 -10.03 1.79
C ILE A 33 -1.07 -9.98 2.51
N GLY A 34 -1.07 -9.62 3.79
CA GLY A 34 0.14 -9.51 4.59
C GLY A 34 -0.12 -9.01 6.01
N TYR A 35 0.94 -8.76 6.76
CA TYR A 35 0.87 -8.15 8.08
C TYR A 35 0.96 -6.64 7.96
N PHE A 36 -0.08 -5.93 8.40
CA PHE A 36 -0.19 -4.48 8.26
C PHE A 36 -0.28 -3.80 9.62
N GLU A 37 0.44 -2.68 9.75
CA GLU A 37 0.32 -1.81 10.90
C GLU A 37 -1.04 -1.14 10.91
N LYS A 38 -1.68 -1.07 12.08
CA LYS A 38 -3.02 -0.49 12.20
C LYS A 38 -2.99 1.04 12.14
N GLY A 39 -4.10 1.62 11.69
CA GLY A 39 -4.33 3.07 11.77
C GLY A 39 -3.80 3.91 10.61
N TYR A 40 -3.08 3.31 9.68
CA TYR A 40 -2.65 4.00 8.46
C TYR A 40 -3.73 3.97 7.40
N SER A 41 -3.99 5.15 6.82
CA SER A 41 -4.80 5.31 5.63
C SER A 41 -4.20 6.40 4.76
N GLY A 42 -4.50 6.39 3.47
CA GLY A 42 -4.01 7.43 2.59
C GLY A 42 -4.22 7.13 1.13
N ASP A 43 -3.78 8.07 0.32
CA ASP A 43 -3.72 7.96 -1.12
C ASP A 43 -2.32 8.34 -1.60
N ALA A 44 -1.92 7.75 -2.74
CA ALA A 44 -0.69 8.12 -3.41
C ALA A 44 -0.93 8.23 -4.91
N THR A 45 -0.46 9.33 -5.47
CA THR A 45 -0.34 9.50 -6.92
C THR A 45 1.07 9.10 -7.34
N VAL A 46 1.17 8.04 -8.14
CA VAL A 46 2.43 7.55 -8.69
C VAL A 46 2.54 7.98 -10.15
N ASN A 47 3.55 8.78 -10.46
CA ASN A 47 3.84 9.25 -11.82
C ASN A 47 5.15 8.63 -12.33
N ILE A 48 5.07 7.84 -13.39
CA ILE A 48 6.25 7.37 -14.12
C ILE A 48 6.70 8.52 -15.03
N LYS A 49 7.87 9.10 -14.76
CA LYS A 49 8.43 10.24 -15.50
C LYS A 49 9.15 9.81 -16.77
N SER A 50 9.94 8.74 -16.68
CA SER A 50 10.71 8.23 -17.80
C SER A 50 11.00 6.73 -17.63
N ILE A 51 11.33 6.08 -18.75
CA ILE A 51 11.81 4.70 -18.80
C ILE A 51 13.09 4.72 -19.64
N ASP A 52 14.19 4.20 -19.11
CA ASP A 52 15.43 4.09 -19.88
C ASP A 52 15.44 2.84 -20.78
N ALA A 53 16.47 2.71 -21.62
CA ALA A 53 16.60 1.58 -22.55
C ALA A 53 16.76 0.22 -21.87
N ASN A 54 17.09 0.18 -20.58
CA ASN A 54 17.21 -1.04 -19.78
C ASN A 54 15.93 -1.36 -18.99
N GLY A 55 14.87 -0.56 -19.17
CA GLY A 55 13.61 -0.70 -18.45
C GLY A 55 13.63 -0.11 -17.04
N LYS A 56 14.62 0.71 -16.68
CA LYS A 56 14.62 1.41 -15.39
C LYS A 56 13.59 2.53 -15.42
N LEU A 57 12.69 2.51 -14.45
CA LEU A 57 11.65 3.52 -14.27
C LEU A 57 12.16 4.67 -13.40
N GLU A 58 11.95 5.90 -13.84
CA GLU A 58 12.00 7.08 -12.99
C GLU A 58 10.58 7.36 -12.50
N ILE A 59 10.39 7.35 -11.18
CA ILE A 59 9.06 7.44 -10.55
C ILE A 59 9.05 8.61 -9.58
N GLU A 60 8.03 9.45 -9.69
CA GLU A 60 7.66 10.45 -8.69
C GLU A 60 6.43 9.95 -7.93
N ILE A 61 6.52 9.94 -6.60
CA ILE A 61 5.41 9.56 -5.73
C ILE A 61 5.00 10.81 -4.95
N LYS A 62 3.71 11.12 -4.97
CA LYS A 62 3.09 12.11 -4.09
C LYS A 62 2.10 11.38 -3.23
N GLU A 63 2.36 11.35 -1.93
CA GLU A 63 1.54 10.64 -0.96
C GLU A 63 0.87 11.61 0.00
N ASN A 64 -0.33 11.22 0.43
CA ASN A 64 -1.03 11.84 1.53
C ASN A 64 -1.44 10.72 2.48
N THR A 65 -0.70 10.59 3.58
CA THR A 65 -0.90 9.54 4.58
C THR A 65 -1.36 10.15 5.89
N SER A 66 -2.34 9.50 6.50
CA SER A 66 -2.82 9.81 7.84
C SER A 66 -2.58 8.59 8.74
N LEU A 67 -2.09 8.85 9.95
CA LEU A 67 -1.98 7.89 11.02
C LEU A 67 -3.00 8.27 12.09
N TYR A 68 -4.04 7.46 12.25
CA TYR A 68 -5.18 7.66 13.17
C TYR A 68 -5.97 8.96 12.96
#